data_AF-U9ULM6-F1
#
_entry.id   AF-U9ULM6-F1
#
_cell.length_a   1.000
_cell.length_b   1.000
_cell.length_c   1.000
_cell.angle_alpha   90.00
_cell.angle_beta   90.00
_cell.angle_gamma   90.00
#
_symmetry.space_group_name_H-M   'P 1'
#
loop_
_entity.id
_entity.type
_entity.pdbx_description
1 polymer ?
#
loop_
_entity_poly.entity_id
_entity_poly.type
_entity_poly.pdbx_seq_one_letter_code
_entity_poly.pdbx_strand_id
1 'polypeptide(L)'
;MFCQILTALVKFIIRRDFCINCIFNIFDNKGCKRCQINYLKENFTNWSSGNEKIDNFIQKRQSEINDPYETVLEWIPYNQFHDINLFTANWKDGPLYWDRYIRKYNKKSNEVVHLKYLYNFHDIDEILNEVETHSPNFKIYGISQNPDTMVYIIIFRDKDYCIGCSKMQLGIILIKRQCISGASKIEVIGELNPVNSGMLKLMSFMLTLS
;
A
#
# COMPACT_ATOMS: atom_id res chain seq x y z
N MET A 1 6.83 30.93 -33.88
CA MET A 1 5.63 30.27 -33.30
C MET A 1 5.32 28.89 -33.92
N PHE A 2 5.32 28.73 -35.24
CA PHE A 2 5.06 27.43 -35.91
C PHE A 2 6.02 26.29 -35.52
N CYS A 3 7.31 26.57 -35.34
CA CYS A 3 8.31 25.56 -34.98
C CYS A 3 8.08 24.96 -33.58
N GLN A 4 7.64 25.76 -32.61
CA GLN A 4 7.34 25.27 -31.26
C GLN A 4 6.07 24.42 -31.22
N ILE A 5 5.04 24.79 -32.00
CA ILE A 5 3.80 24.01 -32.14
C ILE A 5 4.09 22.68 -32.85
N LEU A 6 4.90 22.68 -33.91
CA LEU A 6 5.31 21.46 -34.61
C LEU A 6 6.17 20.56 -33.71
N THR A 7 7.09 21.13 -32.92
CA THR A 7 7.90 20.36 -31.97
C THR A 7 7.04 19.80 -30.83
N ALA A 8 6.05 20.56 -30.36
CA ALA A 8 5.09 20.10 -29.36
C ALA A 8 4.16 19.02 -29.92
N LEU A 9 3.68 19.15 -31.16
CA LEU A 9 2.88 18.15 -31.86
C LEU A 9 3.68 16.88 -32.15
N VAL A 10 4.92 17.00 -32.62
CA VAL A 10 5.82 15.85 -32.83
C VAL A 10 6.15 15.19 -31.49
N LYS A 11 6.42 15.95 -30.42
CA LYS A 11 6.56 15.38 -29.06
C LYS A 11 5.27 14.73 -28.57
N PHE A 12 4.10 15.29 -28.86
CA PHE A 12 2.79 14.77 -28.49
C PHE A 12 2.44 13.48 -29.24
N ILE A 13 2.81 13.41 -30.53
CA ILE A 13 2.66 12.22 -31.39
C ILE A 13 3.64 11.12 -30.93
N ILE A 14 4.93 11.44 -30.72
CA ILE A 14 5.94 10.49 -30.22
C ILE A 14 5.59 9.96 -28.80
N ARG A 15 4.97 10.77 -27.95
CA ARG A 15 4.51 10.36 -26.60
C ARG A 15 3.37 9.34 -26.65
N ARG A 16 2.54 9.35 -27.70
CA ARG A 16 1.46 8.37 -27.93
C ARG A 16 1.94 7.10 -28.64
N ASP A 17 2.91 7.21 -29.55
CA ASP A 17 3.36 6.08 -30.37
C ASP A 17 4.12 5.00 -29.56
N PHE A 18 4.70 5.35 -28.42
CA PHE A 18 5.44 4.36 -27.61
C PHE A 18 4.56 3.26 -27.02
N CYS A 19 3.26 3.49 -26.84
CA CYS A 19 2.33 2.45 -26.41
C CYS A 19 1.74 1.62 -27.56
N ILE A 20 1.92 2.00 -28.82
CA ILE A 20 1.49 1.22 -29.98
C ILE A 20 2.22 -0.14 -30.03
N ASN A 21 3.45 -0.25 -29.49
CA ASN A 21 4.19 -1.52 -29.46
C ASN A 21 3.55 -2.62 -28.60
N CYS A 22 2.63 -2.32 -27.67
CA CYS A 22 1.80 -3.37 -27.03
C CYS A 22 0.74 -3.96 -28.00
N ILE A 23 0.47 -3.33 -29.16
CA ILE A 23 -0.52 -3.83 -30.16
C ILE A 23 0.07 -5.02 -30.90
N PHE A 24 1.34 -4.91 -31.31
CA PHE A 24 1.98 -5.90 -32.17
C PHE A 24 2.63 -7.05 -31.41
N ASN A 25 3.01 -6.83 -30.14
CA ASN A 25 3.61 -7.87 -29.31
C ASN A 25 2.71 -8.24 -28.14
N ILE A 26 1.70 -9.08 -28.42
CA ILE A 26 0.98 -9.84 -27.37
C ILE A 26 1.98 -10.73 -26.57
N PHE A 27 3.16 -10.99 -27.13
CA PHE A 27 4.22 -11.83 -26.56
C PHE A 27 5.39 -11.05 -25.92
N ASP A 28 5.44 -9.71 -25.97
CA ASP A 28 6.56 -8.94 -25.40
C ASP A 28 6.10 -8.08 -24.21
N ASN A 29 6.23 -8.64 -23.02
CA ASN A 29 5.93 -7.98 -21.76
C ASN A 29 6.73 -6.66 -21.55
N LYS A 30 7.85 -6.47 -22.27
CA LYS A 30 8.69 -5.26 -22.15
C LYS A 30 7.99 -3.99 -22.62
N GLY A 31 7.19 -4.07 -23.69
CA GLY A 31 6.43 -2.91 -24.20
C GLY A 31 5.40 -2.42 -23.20
N CYS A 32 4.76 -3.35 -22.49
CA CYS A 32 3.69 -3.02 -21.55
C CYS A 32 4.21 -2.54 -20.19
N LYS A 33 5.41 -2.97 -19.78
CA LYS A 33 6.12 -2.37 -18.64
C LYS A 33 6.31 -0.86 -18.79
N ARG A 34 6.79 -0.41 -19.97
CA ARG A 34 7.02 1.02 -20.19
C ARG A 34 5.73 1.84 -20.13
N CYS A 35 4.64 1.31 -20.70
CA CYS A 35 3.32 1.97 -20.62
C CYS A 35 2.80 2.05 -19.18
N GLN A 36 2.98 0.99 -18.39
CA GLN A 36 2.63 0.97 -16.97
C GLN A 36 3.38 2.02 -16.18
N ILE A 37 4.73 2.03 -16.27
CA ILE A 37 5.56 2.99 -15.54
C ILE A 37 5.22 4.43 -15.95
N ASN A 38 5.01 4.67 -17.24
CA ASN A 38 4.61 6.00 -17.72
C ASN A 38 3.24 6.40 -17.17
N TYR A 39 2.26 5.49 -17.18
CA TYR A 39 0.94 5.77 -16.60
C TYR A 39 1.04 6.12 -15.12
N LEU A 40 1.79 5.33 -14.34
CA LEU A 40 1.98 5.58 -12.90
C LEU A 40 2.63 6.93 -12.66
N LYS A 41 3.69 7.27 -13.41
CA LYS A 41 4.36 8.57 -13.31
C LYS A 41 3.44 9.74 -13.67
N GLU A 42 2.66 9.63 -14.74
CA GLU A 42 1.77 10.70 -15.20
C GLU A 42 0.56 10.92 -14.28
N ASN A 43 0.14 9.88 -13.55
CA ASN A 43 -1.06 9.91 -12.69
C ASN A 43 -0.72 9.89 -11.19
N PHE A 44 0.55 9.96 -10.81
CA PHE A 44 1.00 9.82 -9.42
C PHE A 44 0.31 10.81 -8.46
N THR A 45 0.00 12.01 -8.93
CA THR A 45 -0.72 13.04 -8.16
C THR A 45 -2.08 12.60 -7.64
N ASN A 46 -2.70 11.55 -8.23
CA ASN A 46 -3.97 11.01 -7.78
C ASN A 46 -3.87 10.25 -6.45
N TRP A 47 -2.67 9.82 -6.08
CA TRP A 47 -2.40 9.07 -4.85
C TRP A 47 -1.10 9.55 -4.19
N SER A 48 -0.74 10.83 -4.29
CA SER A 48 0.39 11.36 -3.51
C SER A 48 0.01 11.50 -2.04
N SER A 49 0.94 11.20 -1.15
CA SER A 49 0.77 11.39 0.29
C SER A 49 0.96 12.84 0.74
N GLY A 50 1.65 13.65 -0.07
CA GLY A 50 2.09 14.98 0.32
C GLY A 50 3.35 14.97 1.19
N ASN A 51 3.87 13.79 1.51
CA ASN A 51 5.16 13.60 2.16
C ASN A 51 6.21 13.17 1.12
N GLU A 52 7.18 14.04 0.86
CA GLU A 52 8.19 13.83 -0.18
C GLU A 52 8.96 12.51 -0.03
N LYS A 53 9.34 12.11 1.20
CA LYS A 53 10.07 10.86 1.44
C LYS A 53 9.24 9.64 1.05
N ILE A 54 7.98 9.59 1.49
CA ILE A 54 7.05 8.50 1.19
C ILE A 54 6.75 8.47 -0.31
N ASP A 55 6.51 9.65 -0.90
CA ASP A 55 6.18 9.77 -2.32
C ASP A 55 7.35 9.34 -3.22
N ASN A 56 8.58 9.69 -2.85
CA ASN A 56 9.79 9.24 -3.54
C ASN A 56 9.97 7.72 -3.42
N PHE A 57 9.72 7.14 -2.24
CA PHE A 57 9.76 5.70 -2.04
C PHE A 57 8.74 4.98 -2.93
N ILE A 58 7.49 5.43 -2.94
CA ILE A 58 6.44 4.82 -3.76
C ILE A 58 6.79 4.91 -5.25
N GLN A 59 7.22 6.08 -5.74
CA GLN A 59 7.62 6.24 -7.13
C GLN A 59 8.80 5.34 -7.52
N LYS A 60 9.79 5.16 -6.62
CA LYS A 60 10.90 4.24 -6.83
C LYS A 60 10.38 2.82 -7.02
N ARG A 61 9.54 2.32 -6.11
CA ARG A 61 8.93 0.97 -6.19
C ARG A 61 8.09 0.80 -7.46
N GLN A 62 7.28 1.80 -7.81
CA GLN A 62 6.49 1.79 -9.04
C GLN A 62 7.34 1.76 -10.32
N SER A 63 8.56 2.30 -10.29
CA SER A 63 9.49 2.26 -11.42
C SER A 63 10.20 0.91 -11.61
N GLU A 64 10.20 0.08 -10.55
CA GLU A 64 10.85 -1.23 -10.51
C GLU A 64 9.94 -2.38 -10.96
N ILE A 65 8.65 -2.10 -11.22
CA ILE A 65 7.67 -3.09 -11.69
C ILE A 65 8.20 -3.84 -12.92
N ASN A 66 8.19 -5.16 -12.85
CA ASN A 66 8.75 -6.05 -13.87
C ASN A 66 7.70 -6.95 -14.52
N ASP A 67 6.57 -7.19 -13.84
CA ASP A 67 5.47 -8.00 -14.37
C ASP A 67 4.17 -7.18 -14.45
N PRO A 68 3.37 -7.31 -15.52
CA PRO A 68 2.15 -6.54 -15.66
C PRO A 68 1.07 -6.84 -14.62
N TYR A 69 1.16 -7.97 -13.92
CA TYR A 69 0.29 -8.39 -12.82
C TYR A 69 0.90 -8.16 -11.45
N GLU A 70 2.07 -7.51 -11.39
CA GLU A 70 2.70 -7.12 -10.12
C GLU A 70 1.80 -6.14 -9.36
N THR A 71 1.83 -6.24 -8.03
CA THR A 71 1.05 -5.35 -7.18
C THR A 71 1.67 -3.96 -7.17
N VAL A 72 0.87 -2.95 -7.45
CA VAL A 72 1.30 -1.56 -7.38
C VAL A 72 1.23 -1.12 -5.92
N LEU A 73 2.34 -0.63 -5.39
CA LEU A 73 2.36 0.04 -4.10
C LEU A 73 1.76 1.45 -4.26
N GLU A 74 0.78 1.79 -3.43
CA GLU A 74 0.08 3.08 -3.46
C GLU A 74 0.13 3.76 -2.09
N TRP A 75 -0.02 5.09 -2.06
CA TRP A 75 -0.50 5.75 -0.86
C TRP A 75 -2.02 5.76 -0.90
N ILE A 76 -2.63 5.26 0.18
CA ILE A 76 -4.07 5.07 0.25
C ILE A 76 -4.62 6.05 1.29
N PRO A 77 -5.38 7.08 0.89
CA PRO A 77 -6.01 8.00 1.84
C PRO A 77 -6.87 7.24 2.85
N TYR A 78 -6.74 7.54 4.15
CA TYR A 78 -7.38 6.76 5.20
C TYR A 78 -8.92 6.69 5.09
N ASN A 79 -9.54 7.74 4.53
CA ASN A 79 -10.98 7.79 4.28
C ASN A 79 -11.49 6.80 3.22
N GLN A 80 -10.59 6.11 2.52
CA GLN A 80 -10.89 5.01 1.61
C GLN A 80 -11.26 3.73 2.33
N PHE A 81 -11.01 3.64 3.64
CA PHE A 81 -11.35 2.48 4.45
C PHE A 81 -12.69 2.67 5.17
N HIS A 82 -13.46 1.58 5.26
CA HIS A 82 -14.64 1.47 6.13
C HIS A 82 -14.71 0.08 6.76
N ASP A 83 -15.62 -0.09 7.72
CA ASP A 83 -15.75 -1.32 8.53
C ASP A 83 -14.39 -1.77 9.08
N ILE A 84 -13.65 -0.80 9.61
CA ILE A 84 -12.29 -0.99 10.11
C ILE A 84 -12.35 -1.79 11.42
N ASN A 85 -11.80 -2.99 11.37
CA ASN A 85 -11.55 -3.84 12.53
C ASN A 85 -10.07 -3.79 12.91
N LEU A 86 -9.69 -4.51 13.98
CA LEU A 86 -8.31 -4.51 14.49
C LEU A 86 -7.23 -4.91 13.46
N PHE A 87 -7.56 -5.76 12.49
CA PHE A 87 -6.59 -6.28 11.51
C PHE A 87 -7.04 -6.20 10.06
N THR A 88 -8.24 -5.69 9.80
CA THR A 88 -8.85 -5.71 8.47
C THR A 88 -9.69 -4.46 8.23
N ALA A 89 -9.86 -4.09 6.97
CA ALA A 89 -10.84 -3.09 6.56
C ALA A 89 -11.35 -3.37 5.15
N ASN A 90 -12.47 -2.74 4.79
CA ASN A 90 -12.95 -2.69 3.42
C ASN A 90 -12.36 -1.46 2.72
N TRP A 91 -11.64 -1.67 1.62
CA TRP A 91 -11.10 -0.61 0.77
C TRP A 91 -12.08 -0.29 -0.37
N LYS A 92 -12.69 0.90 -0.33
CA LYS A 92 -13.75 1.34 -1.27
C LYS A 92 -13.30 1.29 -2.72
N ASP A 93 -12.23 2.01 -3.02
CA ASP A 93 -11.65 2.08 -4.36
C ASP A 93 -10.94 0.78 -4.75
N GLY A 94 -10.30 0.12 -3.79
CA GLY A 94 -9.49 -1.08 -3.99
C GLY A 94 -8.21 -0.85 -4.81
N PRO A 95 -7.44 -1.90 -5.05
CA PRO A 95 -6.10 -1.81 -5.64
C PRO A 95 -6.13 -1.49 -7.13
N LEU A 96 -5.07 -0.80 -7.60
CA LEU A 96 -4.79 -0.68 -9.01
C LEU A 96 -4.48 -2.05 -9.64
N TYR A 97 -5.07 -2.30 -10.80
CA TYR A 97 -4.71 -3.41 -11.69
C TYR A 97 -4.53 -2.89 -13.11
N TRP A 98 -3.59 -3.48 -13.85
CA TRP A 98 -3.36 -3.10 -15.23
C TRP A 98 -4.36 -3.77 -16.17
N ASP A 99 -5.20 -2.98 -16.80
CA ASP A 99 -6.07 -3.47 -17.87
C ASP A 99 -5.31 -3.44 -19.20
N ARG A 100 -4.96 -4.63 -19.71
CA ARG A 100 -4.20 -4.78 -20.96
C ARG A 100 -4.99 -4.38 -22.21
N TYR A 101 -6.33 -4.43 -22.16
CA TYR A 101 -7.18 -4.10 -23.30
C TYR A 101 -7.25 -2.59 -23.49
N ILE A 102 -7.50 -1.83 -22.42
CA ILE A 102 -7.58 -0.36 -22.48
C ILE A 102 -6.26 0.35 -22.17
N ARG A 103 -5.25 -0.38 -21.68
CA ARG A 103 -3.88 0.08 -21.37
C ARG A 103 -3.82 1.19 -20.34
N LYS A 104 -4.58 0.99 -19.28
CA LYS A 104 -4.64 1.92 -18.15
C LYS A 104 -4.72 1.10 -16.88
N TYR A 105 -4.23 1.70 -15.79
CA TYR A 105 -4.60 1.17 -14.49
C TYR A 105 -6.05 1.53 -14.20
N ASN A 106 -6.79 0.51 -13.77
CA ASN A 106 -8.14 0.63 -13.29
C ASN A 106 -8.17 0.09 -11.85
N LYS A 107 -9.28 0.32 -11.14
CA LYS A 107 -9.41 -0.13 -9.75
C LYS A 107 -10.49 -1.19 -9.62
N LYS A 108 -10.27 -2.14 -8.71
CA LYS A 108 -11.26 -3.16 -8.35
C LYS A 108 -11.86 -2.80 -6.99
N SER A 109 -13.06 -2.22 -6.98
CA SER A 109 -13.69 -1.71 -5.78
C SER A 109 -14.02 -2.80 -4.74
N ASN A 110 -14.15 -2.36 -3.48
CA ASN A 110 -14.60 -3.14 -2.33
C ASN A 110 -13.73 -4.38 -2.06
N GLU A 111 -12.42 -4.18 -1.96
CA GLU A 111 -11.48 -5.24 -1.59
C GLU A 111 -11.29 -5.28 -0.06
N VAL A 112 -11.39 -6.46 0.54
CA VAL A 112 -11.02 -6.67 1.95
C VAL A 112 -9.50 -6.68 2.04
N VAL A 113 -8.93 -5.84 2.90
CA VAL A 113 -7.48 -5.72 3.10
C VAL A 113 -7.08 -6.01 4.53
N HIS A 114 -5.81 -6.35 4.71
CA HIS A 114 -5.20 -6.61 6.01
C HIS A 114 -4.33 -5.45 6.45
N LEU A 115 -4.44 -5.06 7.73
CA LEU A 115 -3.82 -3.87 8.29
C LEU A 115 -2.71 -4.25 9.26
N LYS A 116 -1.55 -3.60 9.13
CA LYS A 116 -0.49 -3.60 10.15
C LYS A 116 -0.22 -2.18 10.60
N TYR A 117 -0.51 -1.91 11.86
CA TYR A 117 -0.27 -0.61 12.48
C TYR A 117 1.16 -0.48 13.00
N LEU A 118 1.76 0.68 12.78
CA LEU A 118 3.16 0.98 13.09
C LEU A 118 3.26 1.94 14.30
N TYR A 119 2.83 1.49 15.49
CA TYR A 119 2.70 2.36 16.67
C TYR A 119 4.01 2.91 17.26
N ASN A 120 5.12 2.17 17.12
CA ASN A 120 6.40 2.51 17.77
C ASN A 120 7.40 3.18 16.84
N PHE A 121 7.00 3.42 15.60
CA PHE A 121 7.86 4.02 14.61
C PHE A 121 7.71 5.53 14.70
N HIS A 122 8.83 6.21 14.90
CA HIS A 122 8.85 7.68 14.99
C HIS A 122 9.54 8.31 13.79
N ASP A 123 10.25 7.50 13.00
CA ASP A 123 10.90 7.90 11.76
C ASP A 123 10.23 7.24 10.55
N ILE A 124 10.07 8.03 9.49
CA ILE A 124 9.61 7.57 8.18
C ILE A 124 10.56 6.50 7.64
N ASP A 125 11.87 6.63 7.86
CA ASP A 125 12.84 5.69 7.31
C ASP A 125 12.66 4.28 7.90
N GLU A 126 12.28 4.18 9.18
CA GLU A 126 11.96 2.90 9.81
C GLU A 126 10.66 2.29 9.26
N ILE A 127 9.65 3.13 8.97
CA ILE A 127 8.38 2.69 8.33
C ILE A 127 8.65 2.13 6.95
N LEU A 128 9.45 2.83 6.14
CA LEU A 128 9.79 2.41 4.78
C LEU A 128 10.63 1.14 4.78
N ASN A 129 11.61 1.02 5.70
CA ASN A 129 12.36 -0.21 5.90
C ASN A 129 11.43 -1.38 6.26
N GLU A 130 10.42 -1.17 7.11
CA GLU A 130 9.44 -2.21 7.44
C GLU A 130 8.61 -2.65 6.22
N VAL A 131 8.29 -1.74 5.30
CA VAL A 131 7.65 -2.10 4.03
C VAL A 131 8.59 -2.94 3.17
N GLU A 132 9.86 -2.55 3.06
CA GLU A 132 10.87 -3.29 2.29
C GLU A 132 11.11 -4.70 2.85
N THR A 133 11.17 -4.88 4.18
CA THR A 133 11.38 -6.21 4.78
C THR A 133 10.25 -7.19 4.48
N HIS A 134 9.01 -6.69 4.32
CA HIS A 134 7.84 -7.53 4.07
C HIS A 134 7.58 -7.80 2.58
N SER A 135 8.00 -6.88 1.70
CA SER A 135 7.72 -6.95 0.26
C SER A 135 8.13 -8.25 -0.45
N PRO A 136 9.20 -8.98 -0.06
CA PRO A 136 9.55 -10.25 -0.71
C PRO A 136 8.58 -11.40 -0.41
N ASN A 137 7.96 -11.38 0.77
CA ASN A 137 7.12 -12.48 1.26
C ASN A 137 5.63 -12.19 1.14
N PHE A 138 5.25 -10.91 1.08
CA PHE A 138 3.86 -10.48 1.10
C PHE A 138 3.58 -9.44 0.04
N LYS A 139 2.38 -9.51 -0.54
CA LYS A 139 1.87 -8.48 -1.44
C LYS A 139 1.35 -7.30 -0.64
N ILE A 140 2.05 -6.17 -0.77
CA ILE A 140 1.71 -4.91 -0.13
C ILE A 140 0.99 -4.04 -1.15
N TYR A 141 -0.26 -3.68 -0.84
CA TYR A 141 -1.04 -2.76 -1.65
C TYR A 141 -0.64 -1.31 -1.42
N GLY A 142 -0.28 -0.96 -0.18
CA GLY A 142 0.02 0.43 0.08
C GLY A 142 0.36 0.78 1.51
N ILE A 143 0.55 2.08 1.69
CA ILE A 143 0.78 2.74 2.96
C ILE A 143 -0.38 3.71 3.18
N SER A 144 -0.84 3.84 4.42
CA SER A 144 -1.80 4.85 4.84
C SER A 144 -1.36 5.47 6.15
N GLN A 145 -1.98 6.57 6.53
CA GLN A 145 -1.83 7.17 7.85
C GLN A 145 -3.20 7.55 8.38
N ASN A 146 -3.53 7.10 9.59
CA ASN A 146 -4.72 7.55 10.28
C ASN A 146 -4.53 9.04 10.68
N PRO A 147 -5.39 9.97 10.22
CA PRO A 147 -5.21 11.39 10.47
C PRO A 147 -5.47 11.80 11.93
N ASP A 148 -6.20 10.99 12.71
CA ASP A 148 -6.52 11.27 14.10
C ASP A 148 -5.41 10.82 15.05
N THR A 149 -4.82 9.66 14.78
CA THR A 149 -3.78 9.05 15.63
C THR A 149 -2.36 9.29 15.10
N MET A 150 -2.24 9.74 13.85
CA MET A 150 -0.99 9.89 13.09
C MET A 150 -0.21 8.58 12.88
N VAL A 151 -0.81 7.42 13.22
CA VAL A 151 -0.20 6.10 13.08
C VAL A 151 -0.22 5.67 11.62
N TYR A 152 0.94 5.25 11.12
CA TYR A 152 1.09 4.66 9.79
C TYR A 152 0.61 3.20 9.76
N ILE A 153 0.09 2.80 8.62
CA ILE A 153 -0.53 1.50 8.40
C ILE A 153 -0.01 0.92 7.09
N ILE A 154 0.51 -0.30 7.13
CA ILE A 154 0.84 -1.08 5.93
C ILE A 154 -0.39 -1.91 5.56
N ILE A 155 -0.74 -1.88 4.28
CA ILE A 155 -1.94 -2.51 3.72
C ILE A 155 -1.52 -3.74 2.89
N PHE A 156 -1.96 -4.92 3.30
CA PHE A 156 -1.64 -6.20 2.64
C PHE A 156 -2.83 -6.78 1.89
N ARG A 157 -2.56 -7.51 0.81
CA ARG A 157 -3.55 -8.29 0.07
C ARG A 157 -4.01 -9.53 0.85
N ASP A 158 -3.04 -10.36 1.26
CA ASP A 158 -3.33 -11.75 1.64
C ASP A 158 -3.44 -11.93 3.16
N LYS A 159 -4.30 -12.87 3.56
CA LYS A 159 -4.53 -13.31 4.96
C LYS A 159 -3.30 -13.98 5.59
N ASP A 160 -2.38 -14.48 4.76
CA ASP A 160 -1.18 -15.20 5.17
C ASP A 160 -0.14 -14.28 5.81
N TYR A 161 -0.34 -12.97 5.75
CA TYR A 161 0.28 -12.05 6.70
C TYR A 161 -0.15 -12.46 8.11
N CYS A 162 0.66 -13.30 8.73
CA CYS A 162 0.46 -13.75 10.09
C CYS A 162 0.46 -12.52 11.00
N ILE A 163 -0.72 -12.18 11.48
CA ILE A 163 -0.98 -11.26 12.61
C ILE A 163 -0.11 -11.62 13.84
N GLY A 164 0.47 -12.83 13.86
CA GLY A 164 1.41 -13.32 14.87
C GLY A 164 2.82 -12.72 14.90
N CYS A 165 3.25 -11.96 13.88
CA CYS A 165 4.57 -11.33 13.88
C CYS A 165 4.56 -9.83 14.23
N SER A 166 3.39 -9.23 14.41
CA SER A 166 3.29 -7.86 14.92
C SER A 166 3.55 -7.89 16.42
N LYS A 167 4.78 -7.62 16.86
CA LYS A 167 5.02 -7.13 18.23
C LYS A 167 4.33 -5.76 18.34
N MET A 168 3.07 -5.77 18.72
CA MET A 168 2.34 -4.55 19.07
C MET A 168 2.87 -4.12 20.44
N GLN A 169 3.96 -3.35 20.49
CA GLN A 169 4.43 -2.76 21.75
C GLN A 169 3.60 -1.51 22.03
N LEU A 170 2.28 -1.67 22.18
CA LEU A 170 1.43 -0.63 22.76
C LEU A 170 1.68 -0.63 24.26
N GLY A 171 2.83 -0.13 24.71
CA GLY A 171 3.21 0.17 26.10
C GLY A 171 2.98 -0.86 27.23
N ILE A 172 2.17 -1.92 27.08
CA ILE A 172 1.56 -2.69 28.18
C ILE A 172 1.07 -4.08 27.75
N ILE A 173 0.66 -4.35 26.49
CA ILE A 173 0.16 -5.69 26.09
C ILE A 173 0.98 -6.26 24.92
N LEU A 174 1.79 -7.28 25.21
CA LEU A 174 2.31 -8.16 24.16
C LEU A 174 1.21 -9.15 23.80
N ILE A 175 0.72 -9.11 22.56
CA ILE A 175 -0.15 -10.15 22.00
C ILE A 175 0.71 -11.00 21.08
N LYS A 176 0.89 -12.29 21.41
CA LYS A 176 1.52 -13.24 20.49
C LYS A 176 0.45 -14.21 20.01
N ARG A 177 0.25 -14.28 18.69
CA ARG A 177 -0.60 -15.27 18.04
C ARG A 177 0.30 -16.30 17.36
N GLN A 178 0.26 -17.55 17.80
CA GLN A 178 0.88 -18.64 17.02
C GLN A 178 -0.11 -19.05 15.93
N CYS A 179 0.35 -19.06 14.68
CA CYS A 179 -0.40 -19.57 13.54
C CYS A 179 0.20 -20.91 13.13
N ILE A 180 -0.51 -22.01 13.40
CA ILE A 180 -0.29 -23.30 12.75
C ILE A 180 -1.51 -23.52 11.86
N SER A 181 -1.30 -23.48 10.54
CA SER A 181 -2.24 -23.96 9.51
C SER A 181 -3.74 -23.84 9.84
N GLY A 182 -4.23 -22.60 9.99
CA GLY A 182 -5.67 -22.32 10.04
C GLY A 182 -6.33 -22.25 11.43
N ALA A 183 -5.62 -22.52 12.53
CA ALA A 183 -6.11 -22.26 13.87
C ALA A 183 -5.33 -21.13 14.55
N SER A 184 -6.03 -20.32 15.35
CA SER A 184 -5.44 -19.21 16.06
C SER A 184 -5.79 -19.20 17.52
N LYS A 185 -4.75 -19.17 18.35
CA LYS A 185 -4.82 -18.99 19.80
C LYS A 185 -4.20 -17.64 20.16
N ILE A 186 -4.88 -16.86 21.00
CA ILE A 186 -4.41 -15.57 21.53
C ILE A 186 -3.88 -15.83 22.94
N GLU A 187 -2.63 -15.44 23.23
CA GLU A 187 -2.05 -15.51 24.59
C GLU A 187 -1.52 -14.13 25.00
N VAL A 188 -1.88 -13.69 26.21
CA VAL A 188 -1.40 -12.46 26.85
C VAL A 188 -0.14 -12.80 27.65
N ILE A 189 0.97 -12.09 27.40
CA ILE A 189 2.31 -12.47 27.92
C ILE A 189 2.78 -11.60 29.11
N GLY A 190 1.98 -10.66 29.61
CA GLY A 190 2.27 -9.88 30.83
C GLY A 190 1.76 -8.43 30.81
N GLU A 191 1.69 -7.79 31.98
CA GLU A 191 1.30 -6.38 32.22
C GLU A 191 2.46 -5.58 32.88
N LEU A 192 2.74 -4.36 32.41
CA LEU A 192 3.52 -3.35 33.15
C LEU A 192 2.92 -1.95 32.90
N ASN A 193 3.02 -1.04 33.89
CA ASN A 193 2.17 0.15 34.08
C ASN A 193 2.08 1.19 32.91
N PRO A 194 0.95 1.93 32.76
CA PRO A 194 0.70 2.85 31.63
C PRO A 194 1.43 4.19 31.68
N VAL A 195 1.88 4.69 30.52
CA VAL A 195 2.58 5.98 30.37
C VAL A 195 1.78 7.06 29.63
N ASN A 196 0.62 6.81 28.99
CA ASN A 196 -0.09 7.90 28.29
C ASN A 196 -1.62 7.76 28.12
N SER A 197 -2.33 8.89 28.09
CA SER A 197 -3.81 8.96 28.08
C SER A 197 -4.48 8.48 26.78
N GLY A 198 -3.78 8.56 25.65
CA GLY A 198 -4.24 7.99 24.37
C GLY A 198 -4.30 6.46 24.38
N MET A 199 -3.44 5.80 25.17
CA MET A 199 -3.46 4.35 25.34
C MET A 199 -4.70 3.87 26.11
N LEU A 200 -5.19 4.65 27.08
CA LEU A 200 -6.36 4.26 27.90
C LEU A 200 -7.64 4.12 27.05
N LYS A 201 -7.83 4.98 26.03
CA LYS A 201 -8.96 4.87 25.10
C LYS A 201 -8.91 3.61 24.24
N LEU A 202 -7.72 3.21 23.79
CA LEU A 202 -7.51 1.99 23.01
C LEU A 202 -7.62 0.72 23.88
N MET A 203 -7.12 0.75 25.12
CA MET A 203 -7.30 -0.36 26.07
C MET A 203 -8.78 -0.59 26.40
N SER A 204 -9.57 0.48 26.56
CA SER A 204 -11.03 0.38 26.76
C SER A 204 -11.75 -0.24 25.56
N PHE A 205 -11.28 0.00 24.33
CA PHE A 205 -11.84 -0.60 23.12
C PHE A 205 -11.47 -2.09 22.98
N MET A 206 -10.26 -2.47 23.41
CA MET A 206 -9.79 -3.85 23.36
C MET A 206 -10.44 -4.76 24.42
N LEU A 207 -10.75 -4.23 25.61
CA LEU A 207 -11.39 -4.97 26.71
C LEU A 207 -12.90 -5.20 26.52
N THR A 208 -13.54 -4.51 25.56
CA THR A 208 -14.98 -4.66 25.27
C THR A 208 -15.27 -5.67 24.16
N LEU A 209 -14.23 -6.22 23.53
CA LEU A 209 -14.31 -7.17 22.40
C LEU A 209 -13.82 -8.59 22.75
N SER A 210 -13.56 -8.87 24.03
CA SER A 210 -13.31 -10.20 24.61
C SER A 210 -14.55 -10.71 25.34
#